data_AF-A0A8J3IIE3-F1
#
_entry.id   AF-A0A8J3IIE3-F1
#
_cell.length_a   1.000
_cell.length_b   1.000
_cell.length_c   1.000
_cell.angle_alpha   90.00
_cell.angle_beta   90.00
_cell.angle_gamma   90.00
#
_symmetry.space_group_name_H-M   'P 1'
#
loop_
_entity.id
_entity.type
_entity.pdbx_description
1 polymer ?
#
loop_
_entity_poly.entity_id
_entity_poly.type
_entity_poly.pdbx_seq_one_letter_code
_entity_poly.pdbx_strand_id
1 'polypeptide(L)'
;MEEYLIDHWGTRFCKEHQHQFPHCSYCGRLVPPQEQETGRSGEEIRCAVCRGTAIESAEEARPIFKKLIQWVGSQGLRYNSLPLTLELCGREKLAYYLSERGQNHSLGATMSKTYSLDGRVVRSEVTGVAVLLGLPATLFQGVTVHELGHVWLIVQGIQDLPSWAEEGFCELLSYRYYSGLNTPEGRHHAASIERNSDPVYGEGFRRIRARADAMGFQRFVEALQSTKRLP
;
A
#
# COMPACT_ATOMS: atom_id res chain seq x y z
N MET A 1 -25.32 -6.09 -33.18
CA MET A 1 -24.41 -4.95 -32.97
C MET A 1 -23.57 -5.33 -31.77
N GLU A 2 -22.29 -5.65 -31.95
CA GLU A 2 -21.42 -6.03 -30.83
C GLU A 2 -21.30 -4.85 -29.88
N GLU A 3 -21.72 -5.05 -28.63
CA GLU A 3 -21.63 -4.05 -27.59
C GLU A 3 -20.20 -4.07 -27.03
N TYR A 4 -19.47 -2.96 -27.20
CA TYR A 4 -18.09 -2.82 -26.73
C TYR A 4 -18.06 -2.08 -25.39
N LEU A 5 -17.24 -2.56 -24.48
CA LEU A 5 -16.90 -1.93 -23.22
C LEU A 5 -15.48 -1.36 -23.28
N ILE A 6 -15.23 -0.36 -22.44
CA ILE A 6 -13.92 0.29 -22.30
C ILE A 6 -13.52 0.17 -20.82
N ASP A 7 -12.35 -0.40 -20.54
CA ASP A 7 -11.83 -0.47 -19.17
C ASP A 7 -11.28 0.88 -18.72
N HIS A 8 -10.83 0.95 -17.46
CA HIS A 8 -10.20 2.15 -16.92
C HIS A 8 -8.94 2.59 -17.70
N TRP A 9 -8.28 1.67 -18.39
CA TRP A 9 -7.06 1.90 -19.17
C TRP A 9 -7.35 2.35 -20.61
N GLY A 10 -8.62 2.46 -21.01
CA GLY A 10 -9.01 2.80 -22.38
C GLY A 10 -9.01 1.59 -23.33
N THR A 11 -8.80 0.38 -22.82
CA THR A 11 -8.82 -0.85 -23.62
C THR A 11 -10.25 -1.16 -24.01
N ARG A 12 -10.50 -1.29 -25.31
CA ARG A 12 -11.79 -1.72 -25.86
C ARG A 12 -11.86 -3.24 -25.88
N PHE A 13 -12.94 -3.80 -25.35
CA PHE A 13 -13.23 -5.25 -25.42
C PHE A 13 -14.72 -5.48 -25.61
N CYS A 14 -15.09 -6.59 -26.27
CA CYS A 14 -16.49 -6.97 -26.42
C CYS A 14 -17.08 -7.31 -25.05
N LYS A 15 -18.34 -6.94 -24.79
CA LYS A 15 -19.05 -7.26 -23.53
C LYS A 15 -19.00 -8.75 -23.19
N GLU A 16 -19.03 -9.60 -24.20
CA GLU A 16 -18.90 -11.05 -24.05
C GLU A 16 -17.56 -11.48 -23.42
N HIS A 17 -16.47 -10.79 -23.76
CA HIS A 17 -15.13 -11.09 -23.26
C HIS A 17 -14.91 -10.66 -21.80
N GLN A 18 -15.77 -9.81 -21.24
CA GLN A 18 -15.69 -9.38 -19.84
C GLN A 18 -15.73 -10.55 -18.86
N HIS A 19 -16.51 -11.58 -19.19
CA HIS A 19 -16.69 -12.77 -18.35
C HIS A 19 -15.83 -13.95 -18.80
N GLN A 20 -15.26 -13.89 -20.01
CA GLN A 20 -14.43 -14.96 -20.57
C GLN A 20 -12.98 -14.86 -20.13
N PHE A 21 -12.47 -13.65 -19.90
CA PHE A 21 -11.06 -13.44 -19.57
C PHE A 21 -10.85 -12.96 -18.12
N PRO A 22 -9.78 -13.42 -17.46
CA PRO A 22 -9.42 -12.98 -16.13
C PRO A 22 -8.94 -11.52 -16.14
N HIS A 23 -9.05 -10.87 -14.99
CA HIS A 23 -8.50 -9.53 -14.77
C HIS A 23 -7.15 -9.64 -14.07
N CYS A 24 -6.24 -8.72 -14.37
CA CYS A 24 -4.96 -8.61 -13.70
C CYS A 24 -5.15 -8.30 -12.21
N SER A 25 -4.50 -9.06 -11.34
CA SER A 25 -4.61 -8.94 -9.89
C SER A 25 -4.17 -7.58 -9.32
N TYR A 26 -3.42 -6.76 -10.08
CA TYR A 26 -2.88 -5.48 -9.59
C TYR A 26 -3.51 -4.24 -10.21
N CYS A 27 -3.91 -4.31 -11.47
CA CYS A 27 -4.43 -3.14 -12.20
C CYS A 27 -5.85 -3.35 -12.73
N GLY A 28 -6.43 -4.55 -12.55
CA GLY A 28 -7.76 -4.88 -13.05
C GLY A 28 -7.89 -4.86 -14.57
N ARG A 29 -6.80 -4.82 -15.34
CA ARG A 29 -6.86 -4.92 -16.80
C ARG A 29 -7.28 -6.32 -17.22
N LEU A 30 -8.16 -6.44 -18.21
CA LEU A 30 -8.52 -7.72 -18.79
C LEU A 30 -7.28 -8.35 -19.48
N VAL A 31 -6.96 -9.60 -19.16
CA VAL A 31 -5.76 -10.29 -19.67
C VAL A 31 -6.19 -11.32 -20.72
N PRO A 32 -5.94 -11.09 -22.02
CA PRO A 32 -6.34 -12.04 -23.07
C PRO A 32 -5.46 -13.31 -23.04
N PRO A 33 -5.92 -14.45 -23.58
CA PRO A 33 -5.19 -15.73 -23.51
C PRO A 33 -3.75 -15.68 -24.05
N GLN A 34 -3.48 -14.82 -25.04
CA GLN A 34 -2.14 -14.65 -25.62
C GLN A 34 -1.14 -14.00 -24.64
N GLU A 35 -1.63 -13.25 -23.66
CA GLU A 35 -0.83 -12.62 -22.60
C GLU A 35 -0.86 -13.41 -21.28
N GLN A 36 -1.72 -14.43 -21.19
CA GLN A 36 -1.75 -15.34 -20.04
C GLN A 36 -0.58 -16.31 -20.15
N GLU A 37 0.28 -16.36 -19.14
CA GLU A 37 1.28 -17.42 -19.07
C GLU A 37 0.62 -18.77 -18.77
N THR A 38 1.15 -19.82 -19.37
CA THR A 38 0.96 -21.20 -18.92
C THR A 38 1.75 -21.43 -17.62
N GLY A 39 1.32 -20.78 -16.53
CA GLY A 39 1.82 -20.96 -15.18
C GLY A 39 0.96 -21.94 -14.39
N ARG A 40 1.55 -22.62 -13.40
CA ARG A 40 0.87 -23.62 -12.56
C ARG A 40 -0.38 -23.02 -11.91
N SER A 41 -1.42 -23.83 -11.79
CA SER A 41 -2.67 -23.49 -11.09
C SER A 41 -2.40 -22.77 -9.76
N GLY A 42 -2.81 -21.51 -9.61
CA GLY A 42 -2.74 -20.76 -8.36
C GLY A 42 -1.87 -19.48 -8.37
N GLU A 43 -1.16 -19.17 -9.45
CA GLU A 43 -0.45 -17.87 -9.58
C GLU A 43 -1.42 -16.73 -9.93
N GLU A 44 -1.18 -15.55 -9.35
CA GLU A 44 -1.94 -14.33 -9.65
C GLU A 44 -1.77 -13.93 -11.13
N ILE A 45 -2.88 -13.60 -11.77
CA ILE A 45 -2.89 -13.27 -13.19
C ILE A 45 -2.37 -11.84 -13.35
N ARG A 46 -1.35 -11.65 -14.19
CA ARG A 46 -0.67 -10.36 -14.39
C ARG A 46 -0.67 -9.98 -15.87
N CYS A 47 -1.04 -8.73 -16.18
CA CYS A 47 -0.92 -8.21 -17.54
C CYS A 47 0.53 -7.84 -17.88
N ALA A 48 0.86 -7.72 -19.17
CA ALA A 48 2.21 -7.39 -19.63
C ALA A 48 2.74 -6.06 -19.07
N VAL A 49 1.86 -5.06 -18.86
CA VAL A 49 2.25 -3.74 -18.32
C VAL A 49 2.63 -3.83 -16.83
N CYS A 50 1.84 -4.54 -16.03
CA CYS A 50 2.18 -4.77 -14.62
C CYS A 50 3.48 -5.55 -14.48
N ARG A 51 3.71 -6.53 -15.35
CA ARG A 51 4.95 -7.30 -15.36
C ARG A 51 6.15 -6.45 -15.79
N GLY A 52 6.03 -5.67 -16.85
CA GLY A 52 7.12 -4.84 -17.37
C GLY A 52 7.58 -3.73 -16.41
N THR A 53 6.83 -3.49 -15.34
CA THR A 53 7.17 -2.52 -14.29
C THR A 53 7.35 -3.17 -12.93
N ALA A 54 7.36 -4.50 -12.84
CA ALA A 54 7.50 -5.22 -11.59
C ALA A 54 8.86 -4.95 -10.94
N ILE A 55 8.87 -4.76 -9.62
CA ILE A 55 10.10 -4.65 -8.83
C ILE A 55 10.55 -6.06 -8.45
N GLU A 56 11.64 -6.53 -9.04
CA GLU A 56 12.09 -7.93 -8.92
C GLU A 56 13.34 -8.09 -8.04
N SER A 57 13.98 -6.99 -7.64
CA SER A 57 15.20 -7.04 -6.83
C SER A 57 15.30 -5.93 -5.80
N ALA A 58 16.07 -6.19 -4.74
CA ALA A 58 16.36 -5.19 -3.71
C ALA A 58 17.17 -4.01 -4.28
N GLU A 59 18.01 -4.27 -5.29
CA GLU A 59 18.78 -3.27 -6.02
C GLU A 59 17.89 -2.24 -6.72
N GLU A 60 16.82 -2.70 -7.38
CA GLU A 60 15.80 -1.85 -8.00
C GLU A 60 14.98 -1.08 -6.97
N ALA A 61 14.60 -1.76 -5.88
CA ALA A 61 13.73 -1.19 -4.87
C ALA A 61 14.42 -0.12 -4.01
N ARG A 62 15.72 -0.27 -3.72
CA ARG A 62 16.49 0.62 -2.83
C ARG A 62 16.44 2.11 -3.23
N PRO A 63 16.72 2.53 -4.48
CA PRO A 63 16.64 3.94 -4.84
C PRO A 63 15.20 4.48 -4.78
N ILE A 64 14.20 3.65 -5.05
CA ILE A 64 12.78 4.02 -4.93
C ILE A 64 12.45 4.24 -3.46
N PHE A 65 12.81 3.30 -2.59
CA PHE A 65 12.58 3.39 -1.14
C PHE A 65 13.16 4.66 -0.52
N LYS A 66 14.39 5.04 -0.91
CA LYS A 66 15.01 6.28 -0.46
C LYS A 66 14.19 7.51 -0.85
N LYS A 67 13.66 7.55 -2.09
CA LYS A 67 12.79 8.65 -2.56
C LYS A 67 11.46 8.67 -1.80
N LEU A 68 10.91 7.51 -1.45
CA LEU A 68 9.67 7.43 -0.68
C LEU A 68 9.85 7.94 0.75
N ILE A 69 10.95 7.59 1.43
CA ILE A 69 11.27 8.16 2.75
C ILE A 69 11.39 9.69 2.66
N GLN A 70 12.04 10.21 1.61
CA GLN A 70 12.15 11.65 1.39
C GLN A 70 10.78 12.30 1.15
N TRP A 71 9.91 11.65 0.36
CA TRP A 71 8.56 12.12 0.11
C TRP A 71 7.71 12.11 1.38
N VAL A 72 7.72 11.03 2.16
CA VAL A 72 7.00 10.98 3.45
C VAL A 72 7.52 12.06 4.40
N GLY A 73 8.84 12.27 4.41
CA GLY A 73 9.46 13.41 5.06
C GLY A 73 8.90 14.75 4.59
N SER A 74 8.73 14.98 3.29
CA SER A 74 8.20 16.27 2.79
C SER A 74 6.75 16.50 3.21
N GLN A 75 6.01 15.45 3.58
CA GLN A 75 4.66 15.52 4.16
C GLN A 75 4.66 15.85 5.66
N GLY A 76 5.81 16.10 6.29
CA GLY A 76 5.93 16.41 7.73
C GLY A 76 6.16 15.19 8.63
N LEU A 77 6.23 13.98 8.06
CA LEU A 77 6.41 12.74 8.81
C LEU A 77 7.90 12.42 8.97
N ARG A 78 8.44 12.61 10.19
CA ARG A 78 9.85 12.35 10.53
C ARG A 78 10.01 11.06 11.32
N TYR A 79 11.09 10.33 11.05
CA TYR A 79 11.43 9.06 11.71
C TYR A 79 12.51 9.17 12.80
N ASN A 80 12.80 10.37 13.31
CA ASN A 80 13.78 10.61 14.38
C ASN A 80 15.17 9.95 14.14
N SER A 81 15.66 9.99 12.89
CA SER A 81 16.93 9.39 12.46
C SER A 81 17.01 7.86 12.58
N LEU A 82 15.88 7.17 12.74
CA LEU A 82 15.82 5.71 12.71
C LEU A 82 16.24 5.18 11.33
N PRO A 83 17.25 4.28 11.24
CA PRO A 83 17.63 3.66 9.97
C PRO A 83 16.57 2.62 9.57
N LEU A 84 15.71 2.99 8.63
CA LEU A 84 14.68 2.10 8.10
C LEU A 84 15.24 1.19 7.02
N THR A 85 14.88 -0.09 7.09
CA THR A 85 15.18 -1.10 6.06
C THR A 85 13.96 -1.40 5.19
N LEU A 86 14.21 -1.86 3.97
CA LEU A 86 13.20 -2.44 3.09
C LEU A 86 13.56 -3.90 2.83
N GLU A 87 12.58 -4.78 2.96
CA GLU A 87 12.68 -6.17 2.55
C GLU A 87 11.69 -6.48 1.42
N LEU A 88 12.15 -7.10 0.33
CA LEU A 88 11.26 -7.73 -0.64
C LEU A 88 11.08 -9.20 -0.28
N CYS A 89 9.83 -9.65 -0.14
CA CYS A 89 9.56 -11.01 0.32
C CYS A 89 8.44 -11.69 -0.47
N GLY A 90 8.42 -13.03 -0.42
CA GLY A 90 7.33 -13.83 -0.96
C GLY A 90 6.12 -13.88 -0.03
N ARG A 91 5.00 -14.43 -0.53
CA ARG A 91 3.72 -14.49 0.21
C ARG A 91 3.81 -15.21 1.54
N GLU A 92 4.57 -16.30 1.63
CA GLU A 92 4.71 -17.06 2.89
C GLU A 92 5.35 -16.22 4.00
N LYS A 93 6.45 -15.53 3.68
CA LYS A 93 7.14 -14.67 4.64
C LYS A 93 6.31 -13.41 4.96
N LEU A 94 5.58 -12.88 3.99
CA LEU A 94 4.67 -11.77 4.23
C LEU A 94 3.50 -12.19 5.15
N ALA A 95 2.93 -13.38 4.94
CA ALA A 95 1.89 -13.94 5.81
C ALA A 95 2.38 -14.13 7.24
N TYR A 96 3.65 -14.51 7.45
CA TYR A 96 4.26 -14.56 8.77
C TYR A 96 4.21 -13.19 9.47
N TYR A 97 4.65 -12.11 8.81
CA TYR A 97 4.59 -10.76 9.38
C TYR A 97 3.16 -10.29 9.67
N LEU A 98 2.20 -10.63 8.80
CA LEU A 98 0.80 -10.23 8.97
C LEU A 98 0.08 -11.02 10.07
N SER A 99 0.44 -12.30 10.24
CA SER A 99 -0.13 -13.14 11.30
C SER A 99 0.19 -12.63 12.70
N GLU A 100 1.36 -12.00 12.90
CA GLU A 100 1.70 -11.34 14.17
C GLU A 100 0.82 -10.12 14.47
N ARG A 101 0.17 -9.54 13.44
CA ARG A 101 -0.68 -8.34 13.57
C ARG A 101 -2.18 -8.60 13.41
N GLY A 102 -2.60 -9.83 13.11
CA GLY A 102 -4.02 -10.15 12.87
C GLY A 102 -4.60 -9.51 11.61
N GLN A 103 -3.75 -9.13 10.66
CA GLN A 103 -4.15 -8.50 9.39
C GLN A 103 -4.27 -9.57 8.29
N ASN A 104 -5.31 -9.49 7.45
CA ASN A 104 -5.51 -10.40 6.33
C ASN A 104 -5.30 -9.67 5.00
N HIS A 105 -4.45 -10.23 4.13
CA HIS A 105 -4.33 -9.88 2.71
C HIS A 105 -3.70 -8.51 2.37
N SER A 106 -2.67 -8.07 3.10
CA SER A 106 -1.84 -6.92 2.69
C SER A 106 -0.73 -7.32 1.71
N LEU A 107 -0.32 -6.37 0.87
CA LEU A 107 0.83 -6.47 -0.04
C LEU A 107 2.14 -6.00 0.62
N GLY A 108 2.07 -5.54 1.87
CA GLY A 108 3.20 -5.10 2.67
C GLY A 108 2.96 -5.35 4.16
N ALA A 109 4.00 -5.16 4.95
CA ALA A 109 3.93 -5.22 6.40
C ALA A 109 5.00 -4.36 7.05
N THR A 110 4.68 -3.78 8.19
CA THR A 110 5.64 -3.06 9.02
C THR A 110 6.44 -4.03 9.87
N MET A 111 7.77 -4.00 9.72
CA MET A 111 8.69 -4.91 10.38
C MET A 111 9.08 -4.38 11.77
N SER A 112 9.20 -5.28 12.74
CA SER A 112 9.69 -4.94 14.08
C SER A 112 10.59 -6.04 14.62
N LYS A 113 11.53 -5.67 15.48
CA LYS A 113 12.39 -6.60 16.21
C LYS A 113 11.94 -6.66 17.66
N THR A 114 11.55 -7.86 18.08
CA THR A 114 11.07 -8.14 19.43
C THR A 114 12.23 -8.64 20.30
N TYR A 115 12.40 -8.03 21.46
CA TYR A 115 13.37 -8.43 22.49
C TYR A 115 12.59 -9.06 23.64
N SER A 116 12.86 -10.34 23.90
CA SER A 116 12.21 -11.10 24.95
C SER A 116 13.20 -11.49 26.04
N LEU A 117 12.75 -11.42 27.30
CA LEU A 117 13.47 -11.92 28.47
C LEU A 117 12.56 -12.94 29.14
N ASP A 118 13.09 -14.15 29.42
CA ASP A 118 12.34 -15.25 30.04
C ASP A 118 11.01 -15.58 29.33
N GLY A 119 11.00 -15.52 28.00
CA GLY A 119 9.81 -15.81 27.18
C GLY A 119 8.76 -14.70 27.18
N ARG A 120 8.99 -13.57 27.87
CA ARG A 120 8.11 -12.39 27.85
C ARG A 120 8.70 -11.31 26.95
N VAL A 121 7.86 -10.73 26.10
CA VAL A 121 8.23 -9.57 25.28
C VAL A 121 8.48 -8.38 26.20
N VAL A 122 9.71 -7.86 26.21
CA VAL A 122 10.12 -6.71 27.03
C VAL A 122 10.14 -5.43 26.20
N ARG A 123 10.50 -5.54 24.92
CA ARG A 123 10.60 -4.39 24.00
C ARG A 123 10.34 -4.83 22.57
N SER A 124 9.71 -3.97 21.78
CA SER A 124 9.66 -4.11 20.32
C SER A 124 10.13 -2.81 19.68
N GLU A 125 10.96 -2.91 18.66
CA GLU A 125 11.49 -1.77 17.91
C GLU A 125 11.13 -1.92 16.44
N VAL A 126 10.48 -0.91 15.86
CA VAL A 126 10.23 -0.88 14.42
C VAL A 126 11.56 -0.76 13.66
N THR A 127 11.74 -1.58 12.63
CA THR A 127 12.99 -1.66 11.87
C THR A 127 12.83 -1.23 10.42
N GLY A 128 11.62 -1.29 9.86
CA GLY A 128 11.40 -1.01 8.46
C GLY A 128 10.09 -1.56 7.93
N VAL A 129 10.08 -1.87 6.64
CA VAL A 129 8.90 -2.37 5.93
C VAL A 129 9.29 -3.57 5.07
N ALA A 130 8.39 -4.55 4.99
CA ALA A 130 8.43 -5.67 4.06
C ALA A 130 7.37 -5.44 2.99
N VAL A 131 7.68 -5.71 1.72
CA VAL A 131 6.75 -5.53 0.59
C VAL A 131 6.83 -6.76 -0.31
N LEU A 132 5.68 -7.18 -0.84
CA LEU A 132 5.60 -8.33 -1.73
C LEU A 132 6.51 -8.14 -2.97
N LEU A 133 7.29 -9.17 -3.27
CA LEU A 133 8.13 -9.22 -4.47
C LEU A 133 7.29 -9.23 -5.76
N GLY A 134 7.74 -8.51 -6.78
CA GLY A 134 7.14 -8.51 -8.11
C GLY A 134 5.89 -7.64 -8.26
N LEU A 135 5.66 -6.70 -7.33
CA LEU A 135 4.62 -5.69 -7.50
C LEU A 135 4.99 -4.69 -8.60
N PRO A 136 4.04 -4.22 -9.42
CA PRO A 136 4.24 -3.11 -10.34
C PRO A 136 4.75 -1.88 -9.60
N ALA A 137 5.69 -1.13 -10.19
CA ALA A 137 6.42 -0.06 -9.53
C ALA A 137 5.52 0.96 -8.82
N THR A 138 4.44 1.40 -9.45
CA THR A 138 3.49 2.34 -8.84
C THR A 138 2.78 1.71 -7.64
N LEU A 139 2.30 0.47 -7.75
CA LEU A 139 1.66 -0.24 -6.65
C LEU A 139 2.64 -0.46 -5.48
N PHE A 140 3.85 -0.92 -5.78
CA PHE A 140 4.95 -1.06 -4.82
C PHE A 140 5.18 0.24 -4.02
N GLN A 141 5.21 1.38 -4.71
CA GLN A 141 5.45 2.68 -4.06
C GLN A 141 4.36 3.06 -3.08
N GLY A 142 3.08 2.92 -3.46
CA GLY A 142 1.98 3.27 -2.55
C GLY A 142 1.80 2.29 -1.41
N VAL A 143 2.07 0.99 -1.60
CA VAL A 143 2.13 0.01 -0.51
C VAL A 143 3.26 0.38 0.46
N THR A 144 4.43 0.74 -0.06
CA THR A 144 5.55 1.18 0.77
C THR A 144 5.22 2.44 1.56
N VAL A 145 4.54 3.42 0.95
CA VAL A 145 4.09 4.64 1.63
C VAL A 145 3.08 4.33 2.74
N HIS A 146 2.17 3.39 2.51
CA HIS A 146 1.21 2.92 3.51
C HIS A 146 1.94 2.38 4.76
N GLU A 147 2.87 1.43 4.55
CA GLU A 147 3.66 0.84 5.65
C GLU A 147 4.55 1.87 6.35
N LEU A 148 5.12 2.81 5.61
CA LEU A 148 5.86 3.94 6.17
C LEU A 148 4.99 4.86 7.05
N GLY A 149 3.66 4.85 6.86
CA GLY A 149 2.67 5.47 7.74
C GLY A 149 2.58 4.79 9.09
N HIS A 150 2.43 3.46 9.12
CA HIS A 150 2.46 2.67 10.36
C HIS A 150 3.79 2.83 11.09
N VAL A 151 4.92 2.79 10.39
CA VAL A 151 6.24 3.06 10.97
C VAL A 151 6.24 4.42 11.67
N TRP A 152 5.68 5.46 11.03
CA TRP A 152 5.64 6.80 11.62
C TRP A 152 4.77 6.84 12.89
N LEU A 153 3.58 6.22 12.87
CA LEU A 153 2.71 6.14 14.05
C LEU A 153 3.46 5.51 15.25
N ILE A 154 4.16 4.40 15.01
CA ILE A 154 4.96 3.71 16.02
C ILE A 154 6.09 4.58 16.54
N VAL A 155 6.89 5.20 15.64
CA VAL A 155 8.02 6.07 16.03
C VAL A 155 7.56 7.27 16.85
N GLN A 156 6.37 7.81 16.55
CA GLN A 156 5.80 8.93 17.29
C GLN A 156 5.11 8.50 18.58
N GLY A 157 5.03 7.20 18.91
CA GLY A 157 4.30 6.71 20.08
C GLY A 157 2.80 7.02 20.00
N ILE A 158 2.25 7.11 18.79
CA ILE A 158 0.81 7.21 18.57
C ILE A 158 0.27 5.78 18.62
N GLN A 159 -0.22 5.41 19.80
CA GLN A 159 -0.74 4.09 20.10
C GLN A 159 -2.25 4.18 20.36
N ASP A 160 -2.95 3.05 20.30
CA ASP A 160 -4.38 2.93 20.64
C ASP A 160 -5.35 3.70 19.73
N LEU A 161 -4.94 4.00 18.49
CA LEU A 161 -5.90 4.38 17.47
C LEU A 161 -6.81 3.19 17.15
N PRO A 162 -8.12 3.40 16.96
CA PRO A 162 -8.97 2.35 16.43
C PRO A 162 -8.48 1.97 15.02
N SER A 163 -8.56 0.70 14.64
CA SER A 163 -7.99 0.20 13.37
C SER A 163 -8.42 1.01 12.14
N TRP A 164 -9.69 1.43 12.06
CA TRP A 164 -10.17 2.26 10.94
C TRP A 164 -9.40 3.59 10.80
N ALA A 165 -8.90 4.15 11.90
CA ALA A 165 -8.19 5.41 11.89
C ALA A 165 -6.72 5.25 11.58
N GLU A 166 -6.10 4.19 12.10
CA GLU A 166 -4.73 3.80 11.75
C GLU A 166 -4.63 3.47 10.25
N GLU A 167 -5.46 2.56 9.76
CA GLU A 167 -5.50 2.19 8.35
C GLU A 167 -5.94 3.38 7.48
N GLY A 168 -6.95 4.14 7.92
CA GLY A 168 -7.41 5.33 7.20
C GLY A 168 -6.34 6.41 7.04
N PHE A 169 -5.44 6.56 8.03
CA PHE A 169 -4.29 7.46 7.92
C PHE A 169 -3.26 6.95 6.93
N CYS A 170 -2.92 5.66 6.98
CA CYS A 170 -1.96 5.05 6.07
C CYS A 170 -2.47 5.06 4.61
N GLU A 171 -3.76 4.78 4.41
CA GLU A 171 -4.46 4.93 3.12
C GLU A 171 -4.46 6.38 2.62
N LEU A 172 -4.65 7.36 3.51
CA LEU A 172 -4.57 8.77 3.14
C LEU A 172 -3.18 9.14 2.61
N LEU A 173 -2.11 8.63 3.22
CA LEU A 173 -0.74 8.87 2.71
C LEU A 173 -0.56 8.28 1.32
N SER A 174 -0.98 7.04 1.09
CA SER A 174 -0.87 6.39 -0.22
C SER A 174 -1.72 7.10 -1.27
N TYR A 175 -2.95 7.49 -0.93
CA TYR A 175 -3.79 8.32 -1.79
C TYR A 175 -3.11 9.64 -2.18
N ARG A 176 -2.49 10.34 -1.23
CA ARG A 176 -1.76 11.58 -1.49
C ARG A 176 -0.55 11.35 -2.40
N TYR A 177 0.18 10.26 -2.19
CA TYR A 177 1.31 9.88 -3.04
C TYR A 177 0.83 9.64 -4.48
N TYR A 178 -0.16 8.76 -4.65
CA TYR A 178 -0.73 8.42 -5.95
C TYR A 178 -1.29 9.63 -6.69
N SER A 179 -2.01 10.50 -5.99
CA SER A 179 -2.55 11.74 -6.55
C SER A 179 -1.44 12.68 -7.03
N GLY A 180 -0.31 12.73 -6.31
CA GLY A 180 0.85 13.56 -6.66
C GLY A 180 1.65 13.06 -7.87
N LEU A 181 1.53 11.78 -8.26
CA LEU A 181 2.24 11.23 -9.42
C LEU A 181 1.74 11.81 -10.75
N ASN A 182 0.47 12.23 -10.82
CA ASN A 182 -0.18 12.71 -12.05
C ASN A 182 -0.17 11.71 -13.24
N THR A 183 -0.01 10.41 -12.97
CA THR A 183 -0.05 9.35 -13.99
C THR A 183 -1.40 8.63 -14.04
N PRO A 184 -1.74 7.93 -15.14
CA PRO A 184 -2.92 7.06 -15.20
C PRO A 184 -2.95 6.02 -14.08
N GLU A 185 -1.82 5.39 -13.79
CA GLU A 185 -1.69 4.36 -12.74
C GLU A 185 -1.90 4.96 -11.35
N GLY A 186 -1.34 6.14 -11.10
CA GLY A 186 -1.58 6.87 -9.84
C GLY A 186 -3.06 7.18 -9.67
N ARG A 187 -3.73 7.72 -10.70
CA ARG A 187 -5.17 7.98 -10.66
C ARG A 187 -5.99 6.72 -10.43
N HIS A 188 -5.62 5.61 -11.05
CA HIS A 188 -6.28 4.32 -10.86
C HIS A 188 -6.24 3.88 -9.40
N HIS A 189 -5.05 3.86 -8.79
CA HIS A 189 -4.88 3.41 -7.40
C HIS A 189 -5.54 4.39 -6.41
N ALA A 190 -5.39 5.70 -6.62
CA ALA A 190 -6.08 6.71 -5.81
C ALA A 190 -7.60 6.51 -5.84
N ALA A 191 -8.18 6.30 -7.03
CA ALA A 191 -9.62 6.07 -7.18
C ALA A 191 -10.06 4.69 -6.65
N SER A 192 -9.16 3.72 -6.56
CA SER A 192 -9.42 2.42 -5.91
C SER A 192 -9.58 2.61 -4.40
N ILE A 193 -8.68 3.36 -3.77
CA ILE A 193 -8.74 3.71 -2.33
C ILE A 193 -10.05 4.46 -2.03
N GLU A 194 -10.40 5.47 -2.84
CA GLU A 194 -11.63 6.25 -2.64
C GLU A 194 -12.91 5.40 -2.69
N ARG A 195 -12.94 4.42 -3.60
CA ARG A 195 -14.11 3.55 -3.85
C ARG A 195 -14.10 2.27 -3.03
N ASN A 196 -13.06 2.03 -2.24
CA ASN A 196 -12.99 0.86 -1.37
C ASN A 196 -14.17 0.89 -0.38
N SER A 197 -15.00 -0.14 -0.39
CA SER A 197 -16.19 -0.25 0.48
C SER A 197 -15.87 -0.82 1.87
N ASP A 198 -14.63 -1.25 2.10
CA ASP A 198 -14.21 -1.82 3.38
C ASP A 198 -14.38 -0.80 4.53
N PRO A 199 -14.96 -1.21 5.68
CA PRO A 199 -15.25 -0.31 6.80
C PRO A 199 -14.01 0.16 7.56
N VAL A 200 -12.89 -0.56 7.46
CA VAL A 200 -11.62 -0.22 8.12
C VAL A 200 -10.76 0.58 7.17
N TYR A 201 -10.53 0.09 5.95
CA TYR A 201 -9.64 0.72 4.98
C TYR A 201 -10.31 1.88 4.25
N GLY A 202 -11.37 1.59 3.49
CA GLY A 202 -12.02 2.58 2.62
C GLY A 202 -12.81 3.64 3.39
N GLU A 203 -13.64 3.22 4.34
CA GLU A 203 -14.37 4.16 5.20
C GLU A 203 -13.44 4.89 6.16
N GLY A 204 -12.42 4.20 6.67
CA GLY A 204 -11.35 4.83 7.46
C GLY A 204 -10.67 5.96 6.70
N PHE A 205 -10.24 5.69 5.46
CA PHE A 205 -9.67 6.69 4.56
C PHE A 205 -10.59 7.89 4.40
N ARG A 206 -11.87 7.70 4.04
CA ARG A 206 -12.82 8.80 3.82
C ARG A 206 -12.97 9.67 5.07
N ARG A 207 -13.06 9.04 6.25
CA ARG A 207 -13.20 9.74 7.54
C ARG A 207 -11.94 10.52 7.95
N ILE A 208 -10.75 9.97 7.70
CA ILE A 208 -9.48 10.64 7.99
C ILE A 208 -9.22 11.76 6.99
N ARG A 209 -9.47 11.53 5.70
CA ARG A 209 -9.40 12.54 4.65
C ARG A 209 -10.30 13.74 4.95
N ALA A 210 -11.56 13.51 5.33
CA ALA A 210 -12.49 14.60 5.63
C ALA A 210 -11.98 15.51 6.76
N ARG A 211 -11.35 14.94 7.80
CA ARG A 211 -10.71 15.71 8.89
C ARG A 211 -9.49 16.48 8.42
N ALA A 212 -8.60 15.79 7.68
CA ALA A 212 -7.39 16.39 7.15
C ALA A 212 -7.70 17.54 6.16
N ASP A 213 -8.74 17.40 5.34
CA ASP A 213 -9.18 18.43 4.39
C ASP A 213 -9.79 19.64 5.13
N ALA A 214 -10.54 19.42 6.21
CA ALA A 214 -11.17 20.49 6.99
C ALA A 214 -10.17 21.41 7.71
N MET A 215 -9.05 20.87 8.21
CA MET A 215 -8.05 21.65 8.95
C MET A 215 -6.75 21.90 8.18
N GLY A 216 -6.56 21.23 7.04
CA GLY A 216 -5.30 21.16 6.31
C GLY A 216 -4.41 20.01 6.80
N PHE A 217 -3.90 19.21 5.87
CA PHE A 217 -3.13 17.99 6.15
C PHE A 217 -1.94 18.21 7.11
N GLN A 218 -1.22 19.32 6.94
CA GLN A 218 -0.07 19.63 7.81
C GLN A 218 -0.49 19.83 9.27
N ARG A 219 -1.57 20.59 9.51
CA ARG A 219 -2.12 20.80 10.86
C ARG A 219 -2.68 19.52 11.45
N PHE A 220 -3.29 18.67 10.62
CA PHE A 220 -3.77 17.36 11.04
C PHE A 220 -2.62 16.48 11.55
N VAL A 221 -1.51 16.38 10.80
CA VAL A 221 -0.33 15.62 11.23
C VAL A 221 0.27 16.17 12.51
N GLU A 222 0.41 17.50 12.64
CA GLU A 222 0.93 18.16 13.84
C GLU A 222 0.03 17.92 15.07
N ALA A 223 -1.29 18.00 14.91
CA ALA A 223 -2.26 17.73 15.97
C ALA A 223 -2.22 16.25 16.39
N LEU A 224 -2.15 15.33 15.43
CA LEU A 224 -2.02 13.89 15.70
C LEU A 224 -0.70 13.58 16.43
N GLN A 225 0.41 14.20 15.99
CA GLN A 225 1.72 14.03 16.62
C GLN A 225 1.78 14.62 18.03
N SER A 226 1.17 15.78 18.28
CA SER A 226 1.24 16.45 19.59
C SER A 226 0.30 15.82 20.62
N THR A 227 -0.93 15.49 20.21
CA THR A 227 -1.96 14.95 21.13
C THR A 227 -1.90 13.43 21.26
N LYS A 228 -1.24 12.74 20.33
CA LYS A 228 -1.26 11.26 20.18
C LYS A 228 -2.68 10.69 20.00
N ARG A 229 -3.63 11.52 19.57
CA ARG A 229 -5.05 11.19 19.38
C ARG A 229 -5.53 11.76 18.07
N LEU A 230 -6.63 11.22 17.56
CA LEU A 230 -7.28 11.77 16.37
C LEU A 230 -7.79 13.19 16.63
N PRO A 231 -7.39 14.17 15.80
CA PRO A 231 -7.93 15.52 15.82
C PRO A 231 -9.40 15.61 15.38
#